data_AF-G2XY23-F1
#
_entry.id   AF-G2XY23-F1
#
_cell.length_a   1.000
_cell.length_b   1.000
_cell.length_c   1.000
_cell.angle_alpha   90.00
_cell.angle_beta   90.00
_cell.angle_gamma   90.00
#
_symmetry.space_group_name_H-M   'P 1'
#
loop_
_entity.id
_entity.type
_entity.pdbx_description
1 polymer ?
#
loop_
_entity_poly.entity_id
_entity_poly.type
_entity_poly.pdbx_seq_one_letter_code
_entity_poly.pdbx_strand_id
1 'polypeptide(L)'
;MATPPPNPIAKSRIREAEPKDIDAIRTGMIASLSSDPTWRFRFINRDKYPEDLYKYSRLFIELMVSGKFPDYLTMIVEVEEDSTDI
;
A
#
# COMPACT_ATOMS: atom_id res chain seq x y z
N MET A 1 12.45 -39.77 0.97
CA MET A 1 11.39 -38.76 0.84
C MET A 1 11.90 -37.51 1.55
N ALA A 2 12.29 -36.47 0.81
CA ALA A 2 12.71 -35.21 1.41
C ALA A 2 11.47 -34.49 1.95
N THR A 3 11.53 -34.00 3.19
CA THR A 3 10.49 -33.14 3.76
C THR A 3 10.39 -31.85 2.95
N PRO A 4 9.19 -31.40 2.54
CA PRO A 4 9.04 -30.10 1.91
C PRO A 4 9.49 -29.01 2.89
N PRO A 5 10.12 -27.92 2.41
CA PRO A 5 10.45 -26.80 3.27
C PRO A 5 9.19 -26.28 3.95
N PRO A 6 9.28 -25.86 5.22
CA PRO A 6 8.14 -25.26 5.90
C PRO A 6 7.65 -24.07 5.06
N ASN A 7 6.35 -24.03 4.76
CA ASN A 7 5.76 -22.85 4.15
C ASN A 7 6.03 -21.68 5.12
N PRO A 8 6.67 -20.59 4.69
CA PRO A 8 6.78 -19.41 5.54
C PRO A 8 5.37 -18.94 5.86
N ILE A 9 4.98 -19.05 7.12
CA ILE A 9 3.69 -18.55 7.59
C ILE A 9 3.94 -17.11 7.98
N ALA A 10 3.95 -16.23 6.99
CA ALA A 10 4.04 -14.80 7.22
C ALA A 10 2.90 -14.41 8.19
N LYS A 11 3.24 -13.96 9.39
CA LYS A 11 2.24 -13.48 10.34
C LYS A 11 1.70 -12.18 9.78
N SER A 12 0.40 -12.14 9.54
CA SER A 12 -0.27 -10.94 9.08
C SER A 12 -1.22 -10.41 10.14
N ARG A 13 -1.26 -9.09 10.27
CA ARG A 13 -2.20 -8.39 11.14
C ARG A 13 -2.90 -7.30 10.35
N ILE A 14 -4.21 -7.20 10.54
CA ILE A 14 -5.01 -6.11 10.01
C ILE A 14 -5.27 -5.10 11.15
N ARG A 15 -5.07 -3.82 10.88
CA ARG A 15 -5.43 -2.73 11.81
C ARG A 15 -5.86 -1.47 11.05
N GLU A 16 -6.49 -0.55 11.77
CA GLU A 16 -6.78 0.79 11.23
C GLU A 16 -5.47 1.53 10.90
N ALA A 17 -5.50 2.30 9.82
CA ALA A 17 -4.40 3.14 9.41
C ALA A 17 -4.24 4.33 10.35
N GLU A 18 -3.01 4.65 10.70
CA GLU A 18 -2.63 5.80 11.50
C GLU A 18 -1.89 6.83 10.62
N PRO A 19 -1.77 8.11 11.05
CA PRO A 19 -1.03 9.12 10.29
C PRO A 19 0.41 8.72 9.93
N LYS A 20 1.06 7.87 10.75
CA LYS A 20 2.41 7.36 10.48
C LYS A 20 2.49 6.43 9.26
N ASP A 21 1.37 5.83 8.85
CA ASP A 21 1.31 4.85 7.77
C ASP A 21 1.14 5.48 6.38
N ILE A 22 0.87 6.80 6.31
CA ILE A 22 0.53 7.52 5.06
C ILE A 22 1.58 7.31 3.97
N ASP A 23 2.86 7.39 4.32
CA ASP A 23 3.95 7.25 3.34
C ASP A 23 4.09 5.81 2.84
N ALA A 24 3.87 4.81 3.70
CA ALA A 24 3.89 3.41 3.33
C ALA A 24 2.69 3.07 2.41
N ILE A 25 1.49 3.52 2.77
CA ILE A 25 0.27 3.35 1.96
C ILE A 25 0.44 4.00 0.59
N ARG A 26 0.96 5.24 0.53
CA ARG A 26 1.20 5.92 -0.74
C ARG A 26 2.16 5.13 -1.63
N THR A 27 3.24 4.61 -1.05
CA THR A 27 4.24 3.80 -1.78
C THR A 27 3.59 2.54 -2.35
N GLY A 28 2.82 1.82 -1.53
CA GLY A 28 2.05 0.66 -1.98
C GLY A 28 1.07 1.00 -3.09
N MET A 29 0.30 2.08 -2.94
CA MET A 29 -0.63 2.56 -3.96
C MET A 29 0.09 2.82 -5.30
N ILE A 30 1.16 3.60 -5.32
CA ILE A 30 1.90 3.93 -6.55
C ILE A 30 2.46 2.65 -7.22
N ALA A 31 2.98 1.72 -6.41
CA ALA A 31 3.45 0.43 -6.92
C ALA A 31 2.31 -0.37 -7.57
N SER A 32 1.13 -0.43 -6.93
CA SER A 32 -0.06 -1.10 -7.48
C SER A 32 -0.59 -0.43 -8.76
N LEU A 33 -0.55 0.91 -8.84
CA LEU A 33 -0.94 1.64 -10.05
C LEU A 33 -0.03 1.31 -11.25
N SER A 34 1.24 1.01 -10.98
CA SER A 34 2.23 0.68 -11.99
C SER A 34 2.04 -0.74 -12.54
N SER A 35 1.47 -1.65 -11.76
CA SER A 35 1.20 -3.04 -12.15
C SER A 35 -0.21 -3.29 -12.69
N ASP A 36 -1.17 -2.38 -12.46
CA ASP A 36 -2.57 -2.56 -12.89
C ASP A 36 -2.93 -1.77 -14.18
N PRO A 37 -3.20 -2.45 -15.31
CA PRO A 37 -3.60 -1.82 -16.57
C PRO A 37 -4.89 -0.99 -16.47
N THR A 38 -5.83 -1.38 -15.61
CA THR A 38 -7.10 -0.67 -15.43
C THR A 38 -6.92 0.65 -14.70
N TRP A 39 -5.82 0.82 -13.95
CA TRP A 39 -5.53 2.08 -13.28
C TRP A 39 -4.71 3.03 -14.14
N ARG A 40 -3.95 2.50 -15.11
CA ARG A 40 -3.14 3.34 -16.02
C ARG A 40 -3.95 4.40 -16.76
N PHE A 41 -5.18 4.11 -17.18
CA PHE A 41 -6.01 5.09 -17.90
C PHE A 41 -6.50 6.23 -16.99
N ARG A 42 -6.70 5.96 -15.69
CA ARG A 42 -7.14 6.98 -14.71
C ARG A 42 -6.04 7.99 -14.41
N PHE A 43 -4.78 7.61 -14.61
CA PHE A 43 -3.61 8.45 -14.42
C PHE A 43 -2.81 8.60 -15.73
N ILE A 44 -3.46 9.17 -16.75
CA ILE A 44 -2.92 9.29 -18.10
C ILE A 44 -1.61 10.11 -18.16
N ASN A 45 -1.46 11.10 -17.28
CA ASN A 45 -0.30 12.01 -17.25
C ASN A 45 0.78 11.59 -16.23
N ARG A 46 0.66 10.44 -15.57
CA ARG A 46 1.59 10.02 -14.50
C ARG A 46 3.06 10.00 -14.91
N ASP A 47 3.34 9.61 -16.15
CA ASP A 47 4.71 9.48 -16.66
C ASP A 47 5.26 10.86 -17.09
N LYS A 48 4.36 11.81 -17.38
CA LYS A 48 4.70 13.18 -17.79
C LYS A 48 4.93 14.11 -16.59
N TYR A 49 4.16 13.90 -15.50
CA TYR A 49 4.21 14.70 -14.27
C TYR A 49 4.26 13.77 -13.04
N PRO A 50 5.37 13.03 -12.84
CA PRO A 50 5.49 12.09 -11.72
C PRO A 50 5.43 12.78 -10.35
N GLU A 51 5.90 14.01 -10.24
CA GLU A 51 5.82 14.85 -9.04
C GLU A 51 4.37 15.14 -8.62
N ASP A 52 3.50 15.38 -9.60
CA ASP A 52 2.08 15.61 -9.34
C ASP A 52 1.41 14.33 -8.86
N LEU A 53 1.70 13.18 -9.47
CA LEU A 53 1.22 11.89 -8.98
C LEU A 53 1.63 11.68 -7.52
N TYR A 54 2.89 11.96 -7.18
CA TYR A 54 3.40 11.79 -5.82
C TYR A 54 2.75 12.74 -4.81
N LYS A 55 2.53 13.99 -5.21
CA LYS A 55 1.88 15.02 -4.40
C LYS A 55 0.39 14.70 -4.16
N TYR A 56 -0.36 14.44 -5.22
CA TYR A 56 -1.81 14.24 -5.12
C TYR A 56 -2.17 12.88 -4.52
N SER A 57 -1.37 11.84 -4.73
CA SER A 57 -1.55 10.56 -4.03
C SER A 57 -1.37 10.73 -2.52
N ARG A 58 -0.39 11.53 -2.06
CA ARG A 58 -0.24 11.83 -0.62
C ARG A 58 -1.48 12.52 -0.06
N LEU A 59 -1.96 13.58 -0.73
CA LEU A 59 -3.16 14.31 -0.30
C LEU A 59 -4.39 13.42 -0.22
N PHE A 60 -4.55 12.51 -1.19
CA PHE A 60 -5.63 11.53 -1.18
C PHE A 60 -5.54 10.58 0.02
N ILE A 61 -4.36 10.01 0.30
CA ILE A 61 -4.17 9.12 1.45
C ILE A 61 -4.34 9.87 2.78
N GLU A 62 -3.84 11.10 2.90
CA GLU A 62 -4.08 11.95 4.07
C GLU A 62 -5.58 12.15 4.34
N LEU A 63 -6.38 12.40 3.30
CA LEU A 63 -7.83 12.51 3.42
C LEU A 63 -8.45 11.21 3.95
N MET A 64 -8.09 10.07 3.35
CA MET A 64 -8.63 8.75 3.72
C MET A 64 -8.26 8.31 5.14
N VAL A 65 -7.04 8.61 5.59
CA VAL A 65 -6.55 8.27 6.93
C VAL A 65 -7.06 9.25 8.00
N SER A 66 -7.40 10.49 7.63
CA SER A 66 -7.81 11.51 8.61
C SER A 66 -9.11 11.22 9.36
N GLY A 67 -9.91 10.24 8.92
CA GLY A 67 -11.24 9.96 9.47
C GLY A 67 -12.28 11.07 9.24
N LYS A 68 -11.91 12.15 8.52
CA LYS A 68 -12.83 13.25 8.20
C LYS A 68 -13.89 12.86 7.16
N PHE A 69 -13.67 11.76 6.44
CA PHE A 69 -14.61 11.21 5.48
C PHE A 69 -15.31 9.99 6.11
N PRO A 70 -16.54 10.14 6.65
CA PRO A 70 -17.17 9.12 7.49
C PRO A 70 -17.56 7.84 6.74
N ASP A 71 -17.60 7.89 5.40
CA ASP A 71 -18.03 6.78 4.57
C ASP A 71 -16.97 5.68 4.41
N TYR A 72 -15.72 5.95 4.82
CA TYR A 72 -14.60 5.04 4.61
C TYR A 72 -13.77 4.84 5.88
N LEU A 73 -13.44 3.57 6.16
CA LEU A 73 -12.45 3.17 7.16
C LEU A 73 -11.20 2.70 6.43
N THR A 74 -10.07 3.37 6.65
CA THR A 74 -8.79 2.97 6.04
C THR A 74 -8.11 1.92 6.92
N MET A 75 -7.93 0.72 6.38
CA MET A 75 -7.26 -0.39 7.06
C MET A 75 -5.94 -0.71 6.35
N ILE A 76 -4.95 -1.18 7.11
CA ILE A 76 -3.70 -1.72 6.57
C ILE A 76 -3.53 -3.19 6.95
N VAL A 77 -2.76 -3.91 6.13
CA VAL A 77 -2.28 -5.26 6.42
C VAL A 77 -0.77 -5.17 6.65
N GLU A 78 -0.36 -5.43 7.88
CA GLU A 78 1.06 -5.60 8.24
C GLU A 78 1.41 -7.07 8.01
N VAL A 79 2.53 -7.31 7.33
CA VAL A 79 3.06 -8.65 7.07
C VAL A 79 4.44 -8.71 7.72
N GLU A 80 4.60 -9.56 8.73
CA GLU A 80 5.91 -9.92 9.26
C GLU A 80 6.56 -10.88 8.25
N GLU A 81 7.63 -10.44 7.60
CA GLU A 81 8.53 -11.37 6.91
C GLU A 81 9.24 -12.19 7.98
N ASP A 82 9.12 -13.52 7.93
CA ASP A 82 9.98 -14.39 8.73
C ASP A 82 11.41 -14.01 8.36
N SER A 83 12.15 -13.44 9.32
CA SER A 83 13.57 -13.21 9.16
C SER A 83 14.19 -14.58 8.91
N THR A 84 14.50 -14.90 7.65
CA THR A 84 15.53 -15.89 7.35
C THR A 84 16.84 -15.30 7.86
N ASP A 85 17.04 -15.40 9.17
CA ASP A 85 18.33 -15.29 9.80
C ASP A 85 19.21 -16.38 9.14
N ILE A 86 20.19 -15.92 8.37
CA ILE A 86 21.30 -16.72 7.83
C ILE A 86 22.30 -16.95 8.96
#